data_AF-A0A1H8Y6M7-F1
#
_entry.id   AF-A0A1H8Y6M7-F1
#
_cell.length_a   1.000
_cell.length_b   1.000
_cell.length_c   1.000
_cell.angle_alpha   90.00
_cell.angle_beta   90.00
_cell.angle_gamma   90.00
#
_symmetry.space_group_name_H-M   'P 1'
#
loop_
_entity.id
_entity.type
_entity.pdbx_description
1 polymer ?
#
loop_
_entity_poly.entity_id
_entity_poly.type
_entity_poly.pdbx_seq_one_letter_code
_entity_poly.pdbx_strand_id
1 'polypeptide(L)'
;SGQFEAQNTRLIRSGNRFLKYYLCEAAKSLVRCDTEHRRYYDLKYKEVNKYQHKRALALTARKLVRLVFRLLKDNRLYIPSVTA
;
A
#
# COMPACT_ATOMS: atom_id res chain seq x y z
N SER A 1 -14.17 30.54 0.14
CA SER A 1 -14.52 29.10 0.08
C SER A 1 -13.43 28.36 -0.68
N GLY A 2 -12.37 27.89 -0.02
CA GLY A 2 -11.09 27.68 -0.72
C GLY A 2 -10.44 26.30 -0.71
N GLN A 3 -10.90 25.33 0.07
CA GLN A 3 -10.20 24.03 0.19
C GLN A 3 -11.22 22.89 0.32
N PHE A 4 -11.95 22.60 -0.75
CA PHE A 4 -12.77 21.39 -0.81
C PHE A 4 -11.96 20.26 -1.43
N GLU A 5 -11.46 19.33 -0.62
CA GLU A 5 -10.94 18.07 -1.12
C GLU A 5 -12.07 17.05 -1.28
N ALA A 6 -12.34 16.66 -2.51
CA ALA A 6 -13.32 15.62 -2.78
C ALA A 6 -12.86 14.27 -2.19
N GLN A 7 -13.70 13.65 -1.36
CA GLN A 7 -13.41 12.32 -0.79
C GLN A 7 -13.25 11.21 -1.85
N ASN A 8 -13.78 11.42 -3.06
CA ASN A 8 -13.69 10.50 -4.17
C ASN A 8 -12.86 11.13 -5.30
N THR A 9 -11.71 10.53 -5.58
CA THR A 9 -10.81 10.93 -6.66
C THR A 9 -10.79 9.85 -7.74
N ARG A 10 -10.82 10.24 -9.03
CA ARG A 10 -10.71 9.28 -10.13
C ARG A 10 -9.39 8.53 -10.08
N LEU A 11 -9.44 7.23 -10.34
CA LEU A 11 -8.26 6.38 -10.37
C LEU A 11 -7.46 6.65 -11.65
N ILE A 12 -6.14 6.85 -11.51
CA ILE A 12 -5.24 6.99 -12.66
C ILE A 12 -5.15 5.63 -13.37
N ARG A 13 -5.54 5.60 -14.66
CA ARG A 13 -5.59 4.37 -15.48
C ARG A 13 -4.25 3.93 -16.06
N SER A 14 -3.17 4.65 -15.78
CA SER A 14 -1.83 4.30 -16.28
C SER A 14 -1.23 3.06 -15.60
N GLY A 15 -0.22 2.49 -16.26
CA GLY A 15 0.56 1.33 -15.80
C GLY A 15 -0.03 -0.02 -16.22
N ASN A 16 0.76 -1.08 -16.02
CA ASN A 16 0.36 -2.44 -16.35
C ASN A 16 -0.73 -2.96 -15.39
N ARG A 17 -1.86 -3.44 -15.96
CA ARG A 17 -3.02 -3.94 -15.21
C ARG A 17 -2.69 -5.15 -14.33
N PHE A 18 -1.93 -6.10 -14.86
CA PHE A 18 -1.55 -7.33 -14.15
C PHE A 18 -0.59 -7.03 -13.00
N LEU A 19 0.42 -6.19 -13.25
CA LEU A 19 1.35 -5.78 -12.20
C LEU A 19 0.62 -5.12 -11.03
N LYS A 20 -0.30 -4.19 -11.32
CA LYS A 20 -1.12 -3.51 -10.30
C LYS A 20 -1.96 -4.51 -9.50
N TYR A 21 -2.55 -5.50 -10.17
CA TYR A 21 -3.34 -6.54 -9.51
C TYR A 21 -2.48 -7.39 -8.56
N TYR A 22 -1.35 -7.93 -9.04
CA TYR A 22 -0.50 -8.78 -8.22
C TYR A 22 0.16 -8.05 -7.06
N LEU A 23 0.50 -6.76 -7.21
CA LEU A 23 1.00 -5.95 -6.09
C LEU A 23 -0.05 -5.73 -5.00
N CYS A 24 -1.33 -5.59 -5.37
CA CYS A 24 -2.43 -5.52 -4.41
C CYS A 24 -2.64 -6.86 -3.70
N GLU A 25 -2.60 -7.98 -4.42
CA GLU A 25 -2.70 -9.32 -3.82
C GLU A 25 -1.53 -9.62 -2.88
N ALA A 26 -0.30 -9.27 -3.28
CA ALA A 26 0.88 -9.37 -2.43
C ALA A 26 0.75 -8.52 -1.16
N ALA A 27 0.25 -7.28 -1.28
CA ALA A 27 -0.01 -6.44 -0.12
C ALA A 27 -1.06 -7.04 0.82
N LYS A 28 -2.11 -7.67 0.29
CA LYS A 28 -3.12 -8.37 1.08
C LYS A 28 -2.53 -9.56 1.85
N SER A 29 -1.61 -10.29 1.22
CA SER A 29 -0.87 -11.37 1.88
C SER A 29 0.04 -10.83 2.99
N LEU A 30 0.79 -9.75 2.74
CA LEU A 30 1.65 -9.13 3.74
C LEU A 30 0.89 -8.65 4.97
N VAL A 31 -0.29 -8.06 4.81
CA VAL A 31 -1.14 -7.64 5.93
C VAL A 31 -1.50 -8.81 6.87
N ARG A 32 -1.47 -10.05 6.39
CA ARG A 32 -1.70 -11.24 7.23
C ARG A 32 -0.44 -11.73 7.94
N CYS A 33 0.74 -11.54 7.34
CA CYS A 33 1.98 -12.17 7.79
C CYS A 33 2.94 -11.20 8.50
N ASP A 34 2.81 -9.91 8.27
CA ASP A 34 3.73 -8.88 8.74
C ASP A 34 2.99 -7.82 9.59
N THR A 35 3.44 -7.64 10.83
CA THR A 35 2.80 -6.77 11.82
C THR A 35 2.88 -5.29 11.45
N GLU A 36 3.98 -4.86 10.83
CA GLU A 36 4.18 -3.47 10.41
C GLU A 36 3.26 -3.09 9.24
N HIS A 37 3.09 -3.99 8.27
CA HIS A 37 2.16 -3.79 7.16
C HIS A 37 0.71 -3.88 7.64
N ARG A 38 0.40 -4.77 8.59
CA ARG A 38 -0.93 -4.84 9.21
C ARG A 38 -1.29 -3.58 9.97
N ARG A 39 -0.38 -3.09 10.82
CA ARG A 39 -0.56 -1.83 11.56
C ARG A 39 -0.79 -0.65 10.61
N TYR A 40 -0.01 -0.57 9.53
CA TYR A 40 -0.19 0.47 8.52
C TYR A 40 -1.54 0.35 7.80
N TYR A 41 -1.96 -0.86 7.43
CA TYR A 41 -3.26 -1.11 6.83
C TYR A 41 -4.41 -0.66 7.75
N ASP A 42 -4.38 -1.05 9.03
CA ASP A 42 -5.42 -0.73 10.00
C ASP A 42 -5.51 0.79 10.27
N LEU A 43 -4.36 1.47 10.30
CA LEU A 43 -4.30 2.92 10.39
C LEU A 43 -4.99 3.56 9.17
N LYS A 44 -4.63 3.15 7.95
CA LYS A 44 -5.24 3.67 6.71
C LYS A 44 -6.70 3.29 6.54
N TYR A 45 -7.13 2.19 7.14
CA TYR A 45 -8.53 1.78 7.15
C TYR A 45 -9.38 2.75 7.98
N LYS A 46 -8.88 3.15 9.15
CA LYS A 46 -9.59 4.05 10.09
C LYS A 46 -9.61 5.51 9.67
N GLU A 47 -8.66 5.94 8.82
CA GLU A 47 -8.56 7.33 8.34
C GLU A 47 -9.74 7.78 7.43
N VAL A 48 -10.51 6.85 6.87
CA VAL A 48 -11.51 7.15 5.85
C VAL A 48 -12.86 6.52 6.16
N ASN A 49 -13.95 7.22 5.79
CA ASN A 49 -15.32 6.75 6.04
C ASN A 49 -15.94 5.99 4.84
N LYS A 50 -15.30 6.04 3.67
CA LYS A 50 -15.78 5.38 2.44
C LYS A 50 -14.65 4.65 1.73
N TYR A 51 -14.97 3.49 1.18
CA TYR A 51 -14.04 2.62 0.44
C TYR A 51 -12.79 2.25 1.24
N GLN A 52 -12.94 2.08 2.56
CA GLN A 52 -11.85 1.89 3.52
C GLN A 52 -10.91 0.76 3.10
N HIS A 53 -11.45 -0.43 2.84
CA HIS A 53 -10.65 -1.59 2.44
C HIS A 53 -9.85 -1.33 1.16
N LYS A 54 -10.50 -0.79 0.12
CA LYS A 54 -9.85 -0.56 -1.18
C LYS A 54 -8.77 0.52 -1.08
N ARG A 55 -9.01 1.59 -0.32
CA ARG A 55 -8.04 2.67 -0.10
C ARG A 55 -6.86 2.21 0.76
N ALA A 56 -7.14 1.56 1.89
CA ALA A 56 -6.11 1.02 2.78
C ALA A 56 -5.23 0.01 2.04
N LEU A 57 -5.81 -0.89 1.26
CA LEU A 57 -5.07 -1.87 0.47
C LEU A 57 -4.19 -1.19 -0.60
N ALA A 58 -4.74 -0.22 -1.34
CA ALA A 58 -3.97 0.50 -2.37
C ALA A 58 -2.79 1.29 -1.77
N LEU A 59 -2.99 1.90 -0.60
CA LEU A 59 -1.92 2.62 0.11
C LEU A 59 -0.86 1.65 0.66
N THR A 60 -1.27 0.48 1.13
CA THR A 60 -0.36 -0.56 1.60
C THR A 60 0.45 -1.15 0.45
N ALA A 61 -0.19 -1.42 -0.70
CA ALA A 61 0.50 -1.82 -1.92
C ALA A 61 1.50 -0.75 -2.39
N ARG A 62 1.16 0.54 -2.29
CA ARG A 62 2.10 1.64 -2.59
C ARG A 62 3.30 1.63 -1.63
N LYS A 63 3.09 1.37 -0.34
CA LYS A 63 4.19 1.22 0.64
C LYS A 63 5.10 0.05 0.27
N LEU A 64 4.54 -1.11 -0.07
CA LEU A 64 5.27 -2.28 -0.57
C LEU A 64 6.10 -1.96 -1.82
N VAL A 65 5.50 -1.31 -2.83
CA VAL A 65 6.18 -0.96 -4.08
C VAL A 65 7.40 -0.09 -3.82
N ARG A 66 7.32 0.86 -2.88
CA ARG A 66 8.47 1.70 -2.50
C ARG A 66 9.61 0.87 -1.92
N LEU A 67 9.30 -0.14 -1.10
CA LEU A 67 10.29 -1.07 -0.56
C LEU A 67 10.94 -1.87 -1.69
N VAL A 68 10.14 -2.54 -2.52
CA VAL A 68 10.64 -3.35 -3.65
C VAL A 68 11.50 -2.51 -4.60
N PHE A 69 11.03 -1.32 -4.96
CA PHE A 69 11.79 -0.39 -5.80
C PHE A 69 13.13 -0.02 -5.17
N ARG A 70 13.17 0.24 -3.86
CA ARG A 70 14.41 0.58 -3.18
C ARG A 70 15.40 -0.58 -3.13
N LEU A 71 14.91 -1.80 -2.85
CA LEU A 71 15.72 -3.01 -2.86
C LEU A 71 16.33 -3.29 -4.24
N LEU A 72 15.51 -3.19 -5.29
CA LEU A 72 15.97 -3.37 -6.67
C LEU A 72 16.96 -2.28 -7.09
N LYS A 73 16.68 -1.02 -6.74
CA LYS A 73 17.55 0.11 -7.07
C LYS A 73 18.92 0.00 -6.42
N ASP A 74 18.96 -0.43 -5.16
CA ASP A 74 20.21 -0.56 -4.41
C ASP A 74 20.88 -1.93 -4.63
N ASN A 75 20.25 -2.84 -5.40
CA ASN A 75 20.64 -4.24 -5.58
C ASN A 75 20.87 -4.97 -4.22
N ARG A 76 19.94 -4.77 -3.29
CA ARG A 76 20.02 -5.32 -1.93
C ARG A 76 18.92 -6.34 -1.70
N LEU A 77 19.27 -7.40 -0.97
CA LEU A 77 18.29 -8.36 -0.45
C LEU A 77 17.47 -7.72 0.67
N TYR A 78 16.23 -8.17 0.81
CA TYR A 78 15.37 -7.77 1.92
C TYR A 78 15.95 -8.33 3.23
N ILE A 79 16.15 -7.45 4.21
CA ILE A 79 16.54 -7.81 5.56
C ILE A 79 15.41 -7.34 6.48
N PRO A 80 14.61 -8.25 7.07
CA PRO A 80 13.61 -7.85 8.04
C PRO A 80 14.32 -7.25 9.27
N SER A 81 13.73 -6.23 9.88
CA SER A 81 14.21 -5.74 11.16
C SER A 81 14.07 -6.86 12.19
N VAL A 82 15.19 -7.36 12.71
CA VAL A 82 15.19 -8.28 13.86
C VAL A 82 14.45 -7.58 14.98
N THR A 83 13.30 -8.14 15.35
CA THR A 83 12.55 -7.71 16.53
C THR A 83 13.31 -8.25 17.73
N ALA A 84 14.01 -7.38 18.45
CA ALA A 84 14.54 -7.67 19.78
C ALA A 84 13.42 -7.68 20.81
#